data_AF-A0A0S8J473-F1
#
_entry.id   AF-A0A0S8J473-F1
#
_cell.length_a   1.000
_cell.length_b   1.000
_cell.length_c   1.000
_cell.angle_alpha   90.00
_cell.angle_beta   90.00
_cell.angle_gamma   90.00
#
_symmetry.space_group_name_H-M   'P 1'
#
loop_
_entity.id
_entity.type
_entity.pdbx_description
1 polymer ?
#
loop_
_entity_poly.entity_id
_entity_poly.type
_entity_poly.pdbx_seq_one_letter_code
_entity_poly.pdbx_strand_id
1 'polypeptide(L)'
;GSIYQPLGSVKMDHPLDPENRYLQHSLVESPDMMNVYNGNVVLDERGEATIELPDYFEALNKDFRYQLTCIGGFAPVFVATEISGNQFAIAGGEPGMKVSWQVSGIRKDPWAEANRIQAEVDKPLKEKGKYLHPEAYGLGKEYGTRYELLKKMEEQKQLQDQQREQRKVNQEKRLEAKR
;
A
#
# COMPACT_ATOMS: atom_id res chain seq x y z
N GLY A 1 -14.79 -3.10 -4.10
CA GLY A 1 -14.48 -1.78 -4.67
C GLY A 1 -13.06 -1.42 -4.29
N SER A 2 -12.35 -0.67 -5.12
CA SER A 2 -10.97 -0.25 -4.85
C SER A 2 -10.92 1.03 -4.02
N ILE A 3 -9.96 1.11 -3.11
CA ILE A 3 -9.69 2.30 -2.30
C ILE A 3 -8.36 2.89 -2.77
N TYR A 4 -8.37 4.18 -3.13
CA TYR A 4 -7.16 4.93 -3.48
C TYR A 4 -6.76 5.78 -2.27
N GLN A 5 -5.62 5.48 -1.67
CA GLN A 5 -5.06 6.22 -0.55
C GLN A 5 -3.72 6.82 -0.96
N PRO A 6 -3.46 8.09 -0.64
CA PRO A 6 -2.17 8.73 -0.96
C PRO A 6 -1.02 8.15 -0.13
N LEU A 7 -1.33 7.50 1.00
CA LEU A 7 -0.36 6.80 1.85
C LEU A 7 -1.08 5.67 2.59
N GLY A 8 -0.63 4.43 2.38
CA GLY A 8 -0.94 3.31 3.25
C GLY A 8 0.12 3.18 4.33
N SER A 9 -0.26 3.30 5.60
CA SER A 9 0.65 3.09 6.73
C SER A 9 0.02 2.21 7.80
N VAL A 10 0.88 1.43 8.47
CA VAL A 10 0.53 0.65 9.65
C VAL A 10 1.16 1.36 10.85
N LYS A 11 0.34 1.56 11.89
CA LYS A 11 0.78 2.09 13.19
C LYS A 11 0.58 1.02 14.25
N MET A 12 1.61 0.77 15.04
CA MET A 12 1.63 -0.19 16.13
C MET A 12 2.43 0.36 17.31
N ASP A 13 2.25 -0.22 18.50
CA ASP A 13 3.06 0.14 19.65
C ASP A 13 4.52 -0.21 19.37
N HIS A 14 5.44 0.64 19.83
CA HIS A 14 6.86 0.44 19.57
C HIS A 14 7.36 -0.81 20.32
N PRO A 15 8.01 -1.78 19.65
CA PRO A 15 8.32 -3.08 20.26
C PRO A 15 9.34 -3.01 21.40
N LEU A 16 10.12 -1.93 21.48
CA LEU A 16 11.09 -1.68 22.56
C LEU A 16 10.62 -0.65 23.59
N ASP A 17 9.54 0.08 23.33
CA ASP A 17 9.05 1.17 24.19
C ASP A 17 7.55 1.45 23.94
N PRO A 18 6.68 0.48 24.22
CA PRO A 18 5.28 0.56 23.84
C PRO A 18 4.49 1.60 24.64
N GLU A 19 4.93 1.95 25.86
CA GLU A 19 4.24 2.92 26.72
C GLU A 19 4.40 4.37 26.21
N ASN A 20 5.51 4.69 25.55
CA ASN A 20 5.85 6.07 25.19
C ASN A 20 5.91 6.31 23.68
N ARG A 21 6.01 5.27 22.84
CA ARG A 21 6.29 5.40 21.41
C ARG A 21 5.40 4.53 20.53
N TYR A 22 5.14 5.04 19.34
CA TYR A 22 4.58 4.28 18.23
C TYR A 22 5.65 3.97 17.20
N LEU A 23 5.54 2.80 16.57
CA LEU A 23 6.24 2.45 15.34
C LEU A 23 5.27 2.56 14.16
N GLN A 24 5.70 3.23 13.09
CA GLN A 24 4.91 3.42 11.88
C GLN A 24 5.71 2.95 10.67
N HIS A 25 5.11 2.12 9.82
CA HIS A 25 5.70 1.66 8.56
C HIS A 25 4.77 1.94 7.39
N SER A 26 5.35 2.19 6.22
CA SER A 26 4.61 2.26 4.95
C SER A 26 4.36 0.87 4.40
N LEU A 27 3.32 0.74 3.58
CA LEU A 27 3.14 -0.42 2.72
C LEU A 27 4.15 -0.39 1.56
N VAL A 28 4.45 -1.55 0.98
CA VAL A 28 5.24 -1.67 -0.24
C VAL A 28 4.28 -1.66 -1.42
N GLU A 29 4.56 -0.84 -2.43
CA GLU A 29 3.71 -0.68 -3.60
C GLU A 29 4.36 -1.30 -4.84
N SER A 30 3.52 -1.91 -5.69
CA SER A 30 3.93 -2.49 -6.97
C SER A 30 2.85 -2.20 -8.01
N PRO A 31 3.23 -1.83 -9.25
CA PRO A 31 2.26 -1.66 -10.33
C PRO A 31 1.57 -2.97 -10.73
N ASP A 32 2.15 -4.13 -10.37
CA ASP A 32 1.73 -5.44 -10.88
C ASP A 32 0.77 -6.19 -9.95
N MET A 33 0.44 -5.64 -8.76
CA MET A 33 -0.23 -6.38 -7.67
C MET A 33 0.61 -7.60 -7.23
N MET A 34 1.86 -7.34 -6.87
CA MET A 34 2.84 -8.36 -6.46
C MET A 34 2.62 -8.87 -5.03
N ASN A 35 2.77 -10.18 -4.82
CA ASN A 35 3.01 -10.77 -3.51
C ASN A 35 4.48 -11.16 -3.34
N VAL A 36 5.01 -11.03 -2.13
CA VAL A 36 6.38 -11.40 -1.79
C VAL A 36 6.37 -12.41 -0.65
N TYR A 37 7.08 -13.51 -0.84
CA TYR A 37 7.28 -14.57 0.14
C TYR A 37 8.79 -14.75 0.32
N ASN A 38 9.23 -14.99 1.55
CA ASN A 38 10.64 -15.12 1.84
C ASN A 38 10.87 -16.02 3.05
N GLY A 39 12.10 -16.47 3.19
CA GLY A 39 12.53 -17.28 4.31
C GLY A 39 14.02 -17.56 4.25
N ASN A 40 14.46 -18.45 5.12
CA ASN A 40 15.80 -19.02 5.07
C ASN A 40 15.69 -20.54 5.02
N VAL A 41 16.65 -21.19 4.39
CA VAL A 41 16.76 -22.65 4.34
C VAL A 41 18.21 -23.07 4.56
N VAL A 42 18.40 -24.28 5.11
CA VAL A 42 19.73 -24.89 5.26
C VAL A 42 19.83 -26.02 4.24
N LEU A 43 20.94 -26.05 3.50
CA LEU A 43 21.18 -27.06 2.48
C LEU A 43 21.53 -28.42 3.13
N ASP A 44 21.06 -29.49 2.51
CA ASP A 44 21.29 -30.87 2.93
C ASP A 44 22.71 -31.36 2.60
N GLU A 45 22.98 -32.66 2.80
CA GLU A 45 24.27 -33.29 2.52
C GLU A 45 24.72 -33.22 1.05
N ARG A 46 23.81 -32.90 0.13
CA ARG A 46 24.09 -32.73 -1.30
C ARG A 46 24.26 -31.26 -1.70
N GLY A 47 24.11 -30.33 -0.76
CA GLY A 47 24.13 -28.91 -1.08
C GLY A 47 22.82 -28.44 -1.74
N GLU A 48 21.72 -29.12 -1.47
CA GLU A 48 20.40 -28.88 -2.06
C GLU A 48 19.37 -28.55 -0.98
N ALA A 49 18.30 -27.87 -1.35
CA ALA A 49 17.12 -27.74 -0.50
C ALA A 49 15.85 -27.57 -1.32
N THR A 50 14.76 -28.20 -0.87
CA THR A 50 13.41 -27.94 -1.37
C THR A 50 12.71 -26.98 -0.42
N ILE A 51 12.10 -25.93 -0.99
CA ILE A 51 11.31 -24.95 -0.26
C ILE A 51 9.83 -25.23 -0.56
N GLU A 52 9.06 -25.51 0.48
CA GLU A 52 7.60 -25.61 0.41
C GLU A 52 6.96 -24.23 0.61
N LEU A 53 6.04 -23.89 -0.28
CA LEU A 53 5.24 -22.68 -0.25
C LEU A 53 3.82 -23.03 0.26
N PRO A 54 3.05 -22.04 0.76
CA PRO A 54 1.67 -22.28 1.13
C PRO A 54 0.87 -22.92 -0.01
N ASP A 55 -0.07 -23.81 0.32
CA ASP A 55 -0.90 -24.55 -0.63
C ASP A 55 -1.66 -23.68 -1.64
N TYR A 56 -1.97 -22.44 -1.26
CA TYR A 56 -2.63 -21.45 -2.10
C TYR A 56 -1.67 -20.62 -2.96
N PHE A 57 -0.34 -20.74 -2.80
CA PHE A 57 0.63 -19.85 -3.42
C PHE A 57 0.50 -19.86 -4.95
N GLU A 58 0.56 -21.03 -5.58
CA GLU A 58 0.44 -21.14 -7.03
C GLU A 58 -0.98 -20.88 -7.52
N ALA A 59 -2.00 -21.14 -6.72
CA ALA A 59 -3.37 -20.78 -7.08
C ALA A 59 -3.51 -19.25 -7.15
N LEU A 60 -2.85 -18.53 -6.24
CA LEU A 60 -2.93 -17.09 -6.11
C LEU A 60 -1.97 -16.33 -7.03
N ASN A 61 -0.84 -16.93 -7.45
CA ASN A 61 0.25 -16.20 -8.11
C ASN A 61 0.67 -16.81 -9.46
N LYS A 62 1.25 -15.97 -10.34
CA LYS A 62 1.97 -16.33 -11.58
C LYS A 62 3.23 -15.47 -11.73
N ASP A 63 3.97 -15.66 -12.82
CA ASP A 63 5.10 -14.81 -13.23
C ASP A 63 6.15 -14.69 -12.13
N PHE A 64 6.64 -15.85 -11.66
CA PHE A 64 7.51 -15.96 -10.51
C PHE A 64 8.90 -15.38 -10.75
N ARG A 65 9.47 -14.74 -9.74
CA ARG A 65 10.86 -14.26 -9.74
C ARG A 65 11.54 -14.67 -8.43
N TYR A 66 12.83 -14.99 -8.51
CA TYR A 66 13.61 -15.55 -7.41
C TYR A 66 14.81 -14.66 -7.07
N GLN A 67 15.10 -14.54 -5.77
CA GLN A 67 16.33 -13.96 -5.26
C GLN A 67 16.90 -14.87 -4.19
N LEU A 68 18.16 -15.26 -4.34
CA LEU A 68 18.89 -16.13 -3.42
C LEU A 68 20.12 -15.39 -2.88
N THR A 69 20.42 -15.56 -1.60
CA THR A 69 21.60 -14.97 -0.96
C THR A 69 22.21 -15.95 0.03
N CYS A 70 23.46 -16.36 -0.22
CA CYS A 70 24.21 -17.20 0.70
C CYS A 70 24.51 -16.44 2.00
N ILE A 71 24.40 -17.14 3.13
CA ILE A 71 24.75 -16.60 4.45
C ILE A 71 25.99 -17.33 4.96
N GLY A 72 27.02 -16.57 5.35
CA GLY A 72 28.24 -17.09 5.97
C GLY A 72 29.36 -17.50 5.00
N GLY A 73 29.11 -17.53 3.70
CA GLY A 73 30.12 -17.84 2.69
C GLY A 73 29.59 -17.62 1.27
N PHE A 74 30.51 -17.61 0.30
CA PHE A 74 30.16 -17.61 -1.11
C PHE A 74 29.88 -19.03 -1.59
N ALA A 75 28.86 -19.18 -2.44
CA ALA A 75 28.62 -20.39 -3.22
C ALA A 75 27.84 -20.04 -4.50
N PRO A 76 27.97 -20.83 -5.57
CA PRO A 76 27.22 -20.64 -6.80
C PRO A 76 25.78 -21.16 -6.66
N VAL A 77 25.00 -20.62 -5.73
CA VAL A 77 23.62 -21.06 -5.51
C VAL A 77 22.70 -20.67 -6.67
N PHE A 78 21.82 -21.58 -7.07
CA PHE A 78 20.85 -21.37 -8.15
C PHE A 78 19.52 -22.09 -7.88
N VAL A 79 18.48 -21.72 -8.62
CA VAL A 79 17.19 -22.41 -8.63
C VAL A 79 17.34 -23.69 -9.44
N ALA A 80 17.28 -24.84 -8.78
CA ALA A 80 17.44 -26.16 -9.38
C ALA A 80 16.15 -26.62 -10.07
N THR A 81 14.99 -26.31 -9.47
CA THR A 81 13.68 -26.50 -10.09
C THR A 81 12.82 -25.27 -9.84
N GLU A 82 12.14 -24.80 -10.88
CA GLU A 82 11.16 -23.72 -10.74
C GLU A 82 9.92 -24.19 -9.97
N ILE A 83 9.13 -23.21 -9.49
CA ILE A 83 7.92 -23.47 -8.73
C ILE A 83 6.94 -24.34 -9.52
N SER A 84 6.59 -25.48 -8.92
CA SER A 84 5.52 -26.37 -9.35
C SER A 84 5.11 -27.26 -8.18
N GLY A 85 3.80 -27.45 -7.96
CA GLY A 85 3.29 -28.17 -6.80
C GLY A 85 3.47 -27.44 -5.46
N ASN A 86 3.45 -26.10 -5.47
CA ASN A 86 3.75 -25.19 -4.35
C ASN A 86 5.13 -25.43 -3.74
N GLN A 87 6.11 -25.78 -4.54
CA GLN A 87 7.49 -25.94 -4.08
C GLN A 87 8.47 -25.60 -5.19
N PHE A 88 9.69 -25.24 -4.80
CA PHE A 88 10.83 -25.09 -5.70
C PHE A 88 12.09 -25.59 -5.01
N ALA A 89 13.13 -25.92 -5.77
CA ALA A 89 14.39 -26.36 -5.20
C ALA A 89 15.54 -25.40 -5.54
N ILE A 90 16.49 -25.31 -4.62
CA ILE A 90 17.77 -24.62 -4.84
C ILE A 90 18.91 -25.62 -4.67
N ALA A 91 20.04 -25.35 -5.34
CA ALA A 91 21.25 -26.17 -5.26
C ALA A 91 22.49 -25.30 -5.44
N GLY A 92 23.67 -25.94 -5.40
CA GLY A 92 24.95 -25.31 -5.71
C GLY A 92 25.69 -24.73 -4.51
N GLY A 93 25.21 -24.99 -3.28
CA GLY A 93 25.94 -24.63 -2.07
C GLY A 93 26.64 -25.83 -1.42
N GLU A 94 27.37 -25.54 -0.34
CA GLU A 94 28.00 -26.59 0.48
C GLU A 94 26.99 -27.15 1.49
N PRO A 95 27.14 -28.41 1.92
CA PRO A 95 26.32 -29.00 2.97
C PRO A 95 26.25 -28.15 4.23
N GLY A 96 25.05 -27.96 4.77
CA GLY A 96 24.81 -27.13 5.95
C GLY A 96 24.90 -25.62 5.73
N MET A 97 25.16 -25.15 4.50
CA MET A 97 25.10 -23.72 4.19
C MET A 97 23.68 -23.19 4.35
N LYS A 98 23.54 -22.00 4.92
CA LYS A 98 22.27 -21.29 5.02
C LYS A 98 22.08 -20.36 3.82
N VAL A 99 20.91 -20.40 3.20
CA VAL A 99 20.52 -19.52 2.09
C VAL A 99 19.26 -18.76 2.46
N SER A 100 19.29 -17.44 2.33
CA SER A 100 18.10 -16.59 2.35
C SER A 100 17.46 -16.60 0.97
N TRP A 101 16.14 -16.78 0.91
CA TRP A 101 15.39 -16.82 -0.33
C TRP A 101 14.23 -15.83 -0.30
N GLN A 102 13.95 -15.26 -1.46
CA GLN A 102 12.74 -14.50 -1.74
C GLN A 102 12.16 -14.97 -3.06
N VAL A 103 10.85 -15.15 -3.07
CA VAL A 103 10.05 -15.39 -4.27
C VAL A 103 9.00 -14.30 -4.34
N SER A 104 8.82 -13.74 -5.53
CA SER A 104 7.71 -12.84 -5.83
C SER A 104 6.83 -13.44 -6.91
N GLY A 105 5.55 -13.07 -6.90
CA GLY A 105 4.59 -13.49 -7.92
C GLY A 105 3.48 -12.46 -8.11
N ILE A 106 2.97 -12.37 -9.33
CA ILE A 106 1.86 -11.52 -9.72
C ILE A 106 0.55 -12.22 -9.37
N ARG A 107 -0.31 -11.56 -8.60
CA ARG A 107 -1.60 -12.13 -8.17
C ARG A 107 -2.47 -12.48 -9.38
N LYS A 108 -3.16 -13.62 -9.41
CA LYS A 108 -3.96 -14.10 -10.56
C LYS A 108 -5.35 -14.62 -10.19
N ASP A 109 -5.81 -14.38 -8.96
CA ASP A 109 -7.19 -14.71 -8.61
C ASP A 109 -8.20 -13.96 -9.50
N PRO A 110 -9.44 -14.46 -9.66
CA PRO A 110 -10.42 -13.86 -10.58
C PRO A 110 -10.66 -12.37 -10.36
N TRP A 111 -10.60 -11.91 -9.11
CA TRP A 111 -10.79 -10.49 -8.81
C TRP A 111 -9.60 -9.66 -9.27
N ALA A 112 -8.37 -10.12 -9.03
CA ALA A 112 -7.16 -9.43 -9.48
C ALA A 112 -7.11 -9.31 -11.01
N GLU A 113 -7.45 -10.38 -11.73
CA GLU A 113 -7.46 -10.34 -13.20
C GLU A 113 -8.53 -9.40 -13.75
N ALA A 114 -9.72 -9.38 -13.14
CA ALA A 114 -10.78 -8.47 -13.55
C ALA A 114 -10.54 -6.99 -13.15
N ASN A 115 -9.63 -6.73 -12.20
CA ASN A 115 -9.41 -5.40 -11.61
C ASN A 115 -7.92 -5.03 -11.53
N ARG A 116 -7.17 -5.31 -12.60
CA ARG A 116 -5.75 -4.95 -12.68
C ARG A 116 -5.53 -3.45 -12.46
N ILE A 117 -4.49 -3.12 -11.70
CA ILE A 117 -4.03 -1.74 -11.55
C ILE A 117 -3.52 -1.26 -12.91
N GLN A 118 -4.05 -0.13 -13.37
CA GLN A 118 -3.48 0.62 -14.48
C GLN A 118 -2.43 1.56 -13.90
N ALA A 119 -1.15 1.26 -14.15
CA ALA A 119 -0.03 2.01 -13.58
C ALA A 119 -0.07 3.50 -13.98
N GLU A 120 -0.53 3.77 -15.19
CA GLU A 120 -0.67 5.12 -15.73
C GLU A 120 -2.08 5.31 -16.27
N VAL A 121 -2.75 6.34 -15.78
CA VAL A 121 -4.09 6.74 -16.22
C VAL A 121 -4.12 8.24 -16.46
N ASP A 122 -4.78 8.63 -17.54
CA ASP A 122 -5.06 10.02 -17.82
C ASP A 122 -5.95 10.59 -16.70
N LYS A 123 -5.60 11.77 -16.19
CA LYS A 123 -6.49 12.50 -15.29
C LYS A 123 -7.80 12.82 -16.03
N PRO A 124 -8.97 12.79 -15.35
CA PRO A 124 -10.20 13.33 -15.90
C PRO A 124 -9.99 14.76 -16.39
N LEU A 125 -10.67 15.17 -17.46
CA LEU A 125 -10.48 16.49 -18.08
C LEU A 125 -10.56 17.65 -17.07
N LYS A 126 -11.51 17.58 -16.13
CA LYS A 126 -11.70 18.58 -15.06
C LYS A 126 -10.55 18.66 -14.04
N GLU A 127 -9.68 17.65 -13.99
CA GLU A 127 -8.54 17.53 -13.07
C GLU A 127 -7.19 17.70 -13.77
N LYS A 128 -7.16 17.80 -15.11
CA LYS A 128 -5.93 18.13 -15.84
C LYS A 128 -5.44 19.52 -15.41
N GLY A 129 -4.14 19.63 -15.10
CA GLY A 129 -3.54 20.83 -14.51
C GLY A 129 -3.81 21.04 -13.01
N LYS A 130 -4.52 20.12 -12.34
CA LYS A 130 -4.75 20.14 -10.89
C LYS A 130 -3.96 19.03 -10.19
N TYR A 131 -3.82 19.19 -8.88
CA TYR A 131 -2.98 18.35 -8.00
C TYR A 131 -3.79 17.82 -6.82
N LEU A 132 -3.46 16.61 -6.35
CA LEU A 132 -4.03 16.09 -5.11
C LEU A 132 -3.48 16.85 -3.89
N HIS A 133 -2.18 17.20 -3.93
CA HIS A 133 -1.44 17.94 -2.90
C HIS A 133 -0.60 19.05 -3.55
N PRO A 134 -1.20 20.18 -3.97
CA PRO A 134 -0.49 21.26 -4.67
C PRO A 134 0.67 21.85 -3.85
N GLU A 135 0.55 21.89 -2.53
CA GLU A 135 1.57 22.40 -1.61
C GLU A 135 2.90 21.63 -1.69
N ALA A 136 2.84 20.32 -1.98
CA ALA A 136 4.04 19.49 -2.17
C ALA A 136 4.84 19.89 -3.43
N TYR A 137 4.23 20.65 -4.34
CA TYR A 137 4.83 21.19 -5.55
C TYR A 137 5.05 22.72 -5.46
N GLY A 138 4.91 23.32 -4.28
CA GLY A 138 5.05 24.77 -4.08
C GLY A 138 3.93 25.60 -4.71
N LEU A 139 2.78 24.98 -5.01
CA LEU A 139 1.63 25.63 -5.64
C LEU A 139 0.57 26.03 -4.61
N GLY A 140 -0.21 27.06 -4.94
CA GLY A 140 -1.34 27.52 -4.13
C GLY A 140 -2.50 26.53 -4.10
N LYS A 141 -3.36 26.65 -3.07
CA LYS A 141 -4.51 25.76 -2.84
C LYS A 141 -5.49 25.72 -4.02
N GLU A 142 -5.54 26.75 -4.84
CA GLU A 142 -6.36 26.86 -6.04
C GLU A 142 -6.00 25.83 -7.13
N TYR A 143 -4.79 25.26 -7.08
CA TYR A 143 -4.38 24.15 -7.94
C TYR A 143 -4.85 22.79 -7.43
N GLY A 144 -5.47 22.73 -6.25
CA GLY A 144 -6.01 21.49 -5.67
C GLY A 144 -7.23 20.97 -6.45
N THR A 145 -7.29 19.65 -6.68
CA THR A 145 -8.44 18.99 -7.33
C THR A 145 -9.76 19.19 -6.56
N ARG A 146 -9.67 19.43 -5.25
CA ARG A 146 -10.83 19.65 -4.37
C ARG A 146 -11.11 21.12 -4.05
N TYR A 147 -10.34 22.06 -4.63
CA TYR A 147 -10.42 23.48 -4.26
C TYR A 147 -11.83 24.06 -4.40
N GLU A 148 -12.45 23.92 -5.58
CA GLU A 148 -13.78 24.48 -5.87
C GLU A 148 -14.87 23.89 -4.96
N LEU A 149 -14.74 22.60 -4.61
CA LEU A 149 -15.66 21.94 -3.68
C LEU A 149 -15.51 22.53 -2.28
N LEU A 150 -14.28 22.64 -1.78
CA LEU A 150 -13.99 23.18 -0.46
C LEU A 150 -14.44 24.64 -0.34
N LYS A 151 -14.16 25.46 -1.36
CA LYS A 151 -14.59 26.85 -1.42
C LYS A 151 -16.12 26.98 -1.33
N LYS A 152 -16.87 26.20 -2.11
CA LYS A 152 -18.35 26.19 -2.05
C LYS A 152 -18.87 25.76 -0.68
N MET A 153 -18.23 24.76 -0.05
CA MET A 153 -18.62 24.31 1.29
C MET A 153 -18.39 25.40 2.35
N GLU A 154 -17.28 26.14 2.25
CA GLU A 154 -16.98 27.27 3.12
C GLU A 154 -18.00 28.40 2.96
N GLU A 155 -18.31 28.79 1.72
CA GLU A 155 -19.33 29.81 1.41
C GLU A 155 -20.72 29.42 1.93
N GLN A 156 -21.12 28.17 1.75
CA GLN A 156 -22.39 27.65 2.28
C GLN A 156 -22.43 27.67 3.80
N LYS A 157 -21.33 27.29 4.45
CA LYS A 157 -21.23 27.32 5.91
C LYS A 157 -21.38 28.75 6.44
N GLN A 158 -20.68 29.70 5.84
CA GLN A 158 -20.78 31.12 6.21
C GLN A 158 -22.21 31.65 6.05
N LEU A 159 -22.89 31.31 4.95
CA LEU A 159 -24.28 31.71 4.74
C LEU A 159 -25.21 31.11 5.80
N GLN A 160 -25.01 29.84 6.17
CA GLN A 160 -25.80 29.20 7.22
C GLN A 160 -25.57 29.85 8.59
N ASP A 161 -24.33 30.19 8.93
CA ASP A 161 -23.99 30.84 10.18
C ASP A 161 -24.61 32.23 10.26
N GLN A 162 -24.52 33.03 9.18
CA GLN A 162 -25.20 34.34 9.08
C GLN A 162 -26.71 34.23 9.25
N GLN A 163 -27.35 33.23 8.61
CA GLN A 163 -28.79 33.01 8.75
C GLN A 163 -29.17 32.61 10.18
N ARG A 164 -28.34 31.81 10.87
CA ARG A 164 -28.57 31.42 12.27
C ARG A 164 -28.48 32.61 13.20
N GLU A 165 -27.49 33.47 13.03
CA GLU A 165 -27.35 34.70 13.81
C GLU A 165 -28.53 35.66 13.57
N GLN A 166 -28.90 35.87 12.30
CA GLN A 166 -30.04 36.73 11.97
C GLN A 166 -31.35 36.20 12.59
N ARG A 167 -31.54 34.88 12.63
CA ARG A 167 -32.69 34.26 13.31
C ARG A 167 -32.69 34.51 14.82
N LYS A 168 -31.53 34.41 15.48
CA LYS A 168 -31.39 34.72 16.92
C LYS A 168 -31.74 36.18 17.20
N VAL A 169 -31.16 37.11 16.45
CA VAL A 169 -31.43 38.55 16.59
C VAL A 169 -32.91 38.85 16.36
N ASN A 170 -33.53 38.25 15.34
CA ASN A 170 -34.96 38.43 15.06
C ASN A 170 -35.85 37.84 16.17
N GLN A 171 -35.43 36.74 16.81
CA GLN A 171 -36.15 36.12 17.93
C GLN A 171 -36.05 36.97 19.20
N GLU A 172 -34.88 37.52 19.52
CA GLU A 172 -34.66 38.43 20.64
C GLU A 172 -35.51 39.70 20.48
N LYS A 173 -35.47 40.34 19.31
CA LYS A 173 -36.33 41.50 19.00
C LYS A 173 -37.82 41.22 19.16
N ARG A 174 -38.28 40.02 18.79
CA ARG A 174 -39.69 39.60 18.98
C ARG A 174 -40.05 39.40 20.45
N LEU A 175 -39.11 38.99 21.29
CA LEU A 175 -39.33 38.82 22.73
C LEU A 175 -39.35 40.17 23.45
N GLU A 176 -38.48 41.11 23.04
CA GLU A 176 -38.47 42.48 23.56
C GLU A 176 -39.74 43.25 23.20
N ALA A 177 -40.22 43.15 21.95
CA ALA A 177 -41.44 43.83 21.51
C ALA A 177 -42.75 43.29 22.14
N LYS A 178 -42.67 42.19 22.89
CA LYS A 178 -43.81 41.60 23.64
C LYS A 178 -43.81 41.96 25.13
N ARG A 179 -42.81 42.70 25.61
CA ARG A 179 -42.76 43.29 26.96
C ARG A 179 -43.32 44.70 26.92
#